data_AF-A0AAE3JGL2-F1
#
_entry.id   AF-A0AAE3JGL2-F1
#
_cell.length_a   1.000
_cell.length_b   1.000
_cell.length_c   1.000
_cell.angle_alpha   90.00
_cell.angle_beta   90.00
_cell.angle_gamma   90.00
#
_symmetry.space_group_name_H-M   'P 1'
#
loop_
_entity.id
_entity.type
_entity.pdbx_description
1 polymer ?
#
loop_
_entity_poly.entity_id
_entity_poly.type
_entity_poly.pdbx_seq_one_letter_code
_entity_poly.pdbx_strand_id
1 'polypeptide(L)'
;MAFTDYETEQLHKALLKETRRCAVTLGMKKTSVDQLTKAVGIAKGSFYKFYESNEMAFFAVLESIHSELYGVALLWLPRRCGD
;
A
#
# COMPACT_ATOMS: atom_id res chain seq x y z
N MET A 1 -9.51 -22.02 -4.45
CA MET A 1 -10.46 -20.88 -4.39
C MET A 1 -9.69 -19.59 -4.57
N ALA A 2 -10.10 -18.77 -5.54
CA ALA A 2 -9.64 -17.39 -5.67
C ALA A 2 -10.63 -16.50 -4.89
N PHE A 3 -10.13 -15.39 -4.34
CA PHE A 3 -10.98 -14.38 -3.73
C PHE A 3 -11.89 -13.75 -4.80
N THR A 4 -13.04 -13.22 -4.40
CA THR A 4 -13.83 -12.35 -5.28
C THR A 4 -13.08 -11.05 -5.55
N ASP A 5 -13.46 -10.29 -6.58
CA ASP A 5 -12.84 -8.99 -6.87
C ASP A 5 -12.99 -8.02 -5.70
N TYR A 6 -14.17 -8.01 -5.06
CA TYR A 6 -14.43 -7.18 -3.88
C TYR A 6 -13.52 -7.57 -2.70
N GLU A 7 -13.41 -8.87 -2.39
CA GLU A 7 -12.51 -9.34 -1.33
C GLU A 7 -11.04 -9.03 -1.66
N THR A 8 -10.64 -9.18 -2.91
CA THR A 8 -9.29 -8.85 -3.39
C THR A 8 -8.99 -7.37 -3.15
N GLU A 9 -9.92 -6.47 -3.46
CA GLU A 9 -9.76 -5.04 -3.22
C GLU A 9 -9.67 -4.72 -1.71
N GLN A 10 -10.52 -5.34 -0.88
CA GLN A 10 -10.48 -5.15 0.57
C GLN A 10 -9.16 -5.64 1.18
N LEU A 11 -8.67 -6.81 0.74
CA LEU A 11 -7.40 -7.37 1.17
C LEU A 11 -6.22 -6.52 0.72
N HIS A 12 -6.25 -5.97 -0.50
CA HIS A 12 -5.23 -5.05 -0.97
C HIS A 12 -5.17 -3.79 -0.11
N LYS A 13 -6.33 -3.16 0.19
CA LYS A 13 -6.40 -2.00 1.09
C LYS A 13 -5.91 -2.32 2.50
N ALA A 14 -6.26 -3.48 3.04
CA ALA A 14 -5.81 -3.93 4.35
C ALA A 14 -4.30 -4.14 4.40
N LEU A 15 -3.72 -4.79 3.38
CA LEU A 15 -2.27 -4.96 3.23
C LEU A 15 -1.54 -3.63 3.13
N LEU A 16 -2.03 -2.70 2.32
CA LEU A 16 -1.41 -1.37 2.18
C LEU A 16 -1.45 -0.59 3.50
N LYS A 17 -2.58 -0.65 4.21
CA LYS A 17 -2.75 -0.01 5.53
C LYS A 17 -1.79 -0.58 6.57
N GLU A 18 -1.70 -1.91 6.69
CA GLU A 18 -0.78 -2.54 7.64
C GLU A 18 0.69 -2.31 7.25
N THR A 19 1.02 -2.33 5.97
CA THR A 19 2.37 -2.02 5.49
C THR A 19 2.76 -0.59 5.84
N ARG A 20 1.85 0.38 5.67
CA ARG A 20 2.06 1.77 6.10
C ARG A 20 2.27 1.87 7.61
N ARG A 21 1.49 1.14 8.41
CA ARG A 21 1.68 1.09 9.86
C ARG A 21 3.08 0.58 10.22
N CYS A 22 3.47 -0.56 9.66
CA CYS A 22 4.80 -1.14 9.87
C CYS A 22 5.93 -0.24 9.39
N ALA A 23 5.73 0.50 8.29
CA ALA A 23 6.72 1.44 7.78
C ALA A 23 7.03 2.56 8.77
N VAL A 24 6.00 3.11 9.42
CA VAL A 24 6.15 4.18 10.41
C VAL A 24 6.70 3.66 11.74
N THR A 25 6.30 2.46 12.18
CA THR A 25 6.63 1.98 13.54
C THR A 25 7.90 1.13 13.62
N LEU A 26 8.21 0.34 12.59
CA LEU A 26 9.29 -0.66 12.61
C LEU A 26 10.36 -0.38 11.55
N GLY A 27 9.94 0.17 10.40
CA GLY A 27 10.76 0.31 9.20
C GLY A 27 10.85 -0.98 8.37
N MET A 28 11.24 -0.83 7.10
CA MET A 28 11.23 -1.91 6.10
C MET A 28 12.06 -3.12 6.50
N LYS A 29 13.32 -2.89 6.93
CA LYS A 29 14.25 -3.98 7.28
C LYS A 29 13.75 -4.93 8.36
N LYS A 30 12.88 -4.46 9.27
CA LYS A 30 12.35 -5.25 10.38
C LYS A 30 10.97 -5.83 10.11
N THR A 31 10.35 -5.47 8.98
CA THR A 31 9.00 -5.90 8.62
C THR A 31 9.08 -7.13 7.73
N SER A 32 8.52 -8.25 8.17
CA SER A 32 8.48 -9.48 7.36
C SER A 32 7.12 -9.65 6.67
N VAL A 33 7.11 -10.40 5.56
CA VAL A 33 5.85 -10.80 4.89
C VAL A 33 4.93 -11.53 5.86
N ASP A 34 5.49 -12.39 6.72
CA ASP A 34 4.73 -13.16 7.71
C ASP A 34 3.95 -12.25 8.67
N GLN A 35 4.60 -11.20 9.18
CA GLN A 35 3.96 -10.22 10.05
C GLN A 35 2.80 -9.50 9.35
N LEU A 36 2.99 -9.05 8.11
CA LEU A 36 1.95 -8.39 7.33
C LEU A 36 0.75 -9.33 7.11
N THR A 37 1.01 -10.56 6.71
CA THR A 37 -0.05 -11.52 6.41
C THR A 37 -0.79 -11.98 7.65
N LYS A 38 -0.08 -12.12 8.78
CA LYS A 38 -0.68 -12.45 10.07
C LYS A 38 -1.55 -11.32 10.60
N ALA A 39 -1.14 -10.06 10.41
CA ALA A 39 -1.92 -8.90 10.81
C ALA A 39 -3.21 -8.75 9.99
N VAL A 40 -3.14 -9.02 8.67
CA VAL A 40 -4.30 -8.96 7.77
C VAL A 40 -5.18 -10.21 7.84
N GLY A 41 -4.65 -11.34 8.33
CA GLY A 41 -5.39 -12.60 8.46
C GLY A 41 -5.44 -13.41 7.15
N ILE A 42 -4.39 -13.34 6.33
CA ILE A 42 -4.29 -14.10 5.07
C ILE A 42 -3.12 -15.09 5.09
N ALA A 43 -3.20 -16.11 4.25
CA ALA A 43 -2.07 -17.00 4.01
C ALA A 43 -0.91 -16.27 3.32
N LYS A 44 0.33 -16.67 3.64
CA LYS A 44 1.53 -16.08 3.04
C LYS A 44 1.55 -16.18 1.50
N GLY A 45 1.06 -17.29 0.94
CA GLY A 45 0.92 -17.45 -0.51
C GLY A 45 -0.04 -16.43 -1.17
N SER A 46 -1.03 -15.94 -0.41
CA SER A 46 -1.96 -14.91 -0.90
C SER A 46 -1.30 -13.54 -1.02
N PHE A 47 -0.30 -13.23 -0.20
CA PHE A 47 0.46 -11.98 -0.30
C PHE A 47 1.13 -11.82 -1.67
N TYR A 48 1.73 -12.90 -2.16
CA TYR A 48 2.45 -12.89 -3.43
C TYR A 48 1.55 -12.74 -4.66
N LYS A 49 0.22 -12.72 -4.48
CA LYS A 49 -0.71 -12.29 -5.53
C LYS A 49 -0.81 -10.77 -5.67
N PHE A 50 -0.45 -10.03 -4.63
CA PHE A 50 -0.51 -8.56 -4.58
C PHE A 50 0.86 -7.93 -4.78
N TYR A 51 1.90 -8.49 -4.13
CA TYR A 51 3.25 -7.95 -4.16
C TYR A 51 4.29 -9.05 -4.28
N GLU A 52 5.29 -8.86 -5.14
CA GLU A 52 6.38 -9.81 -5.32
C GLU A 52 7.29 -9.93 -4.08
N SER A 53 7.39 -8.84 -3.30
CA SER A 53 8.22 -8.78 -2.10
C SER A 53 7.65 -7.80 -1.07
N ASN A 54 8.21 -7.78 0.15
CA ASN A 54 7.83 -6.77 1.14
C ASN A 54 8.31 -5.37 0.71
N GLU A 55 9.44 -5.24 0.01
CA GLU A 55 9.90 -3.96 -0.53
C GLU A 55 8.88 -3.37 -1.52
N MET A 56 8.26 -4.19 -2.37
CA MET A 56 7.23 -3.72 -3.30
C MET A 56 5.98 -3.21 -2.57
N ALA A 57 5.58 -3.86 -1.47
CA ALA A 57 4.49 -3.35 -0.63
C ALA A 57 4.85 -2.00 0.02
N PHE A 58 6.10 -1.84 0.45
CA PHE A 58 6.61 -0.56 0.98
C PHE A 58 6.68 0.51 -0.10
N PHE A 59 7.07 0.15 -1.32
CA PHE A 59 7.09 1.05 -2.46
C PHE A 59 5.69 1.56 -2.78
N ALA A 60 4.67 0.69 -2.77
CA ALA A 60 3.27 1.10 -2.95
C ALA A 60 2.80 2.09 -1.87
N VAL A 61 3.27 1.95 -0.63
CA VAL A 61 3.00 2.94 0.42
C VAL A 61 3.67 4.28 0.11
N LEU A 62 4.92 4.28 -0.37
CA LEU A 62 5.61 5.50 -0.78
C LEU A 62 4.90 6.18 -1.95
N GLU A 63 4.45 5.42 -2.96
CA GLU A 63 3.66 5.94 -4.07
C GLU A 63 2.32 6.52 -3.62
N SER A 64 1.64 5.89 -2.66
CA SER A 64 0.41 6.42 -2.07
C SER A 64 0.65 7.78 -1.42
N ILE A 65 1.70 7.90 -0.60
CA ILE A 65 2.06 9.16 0.06
C ILE A 65 2.46 10.22 -0.96
N HIS A 66 3.23 9.84 -1.98
CA HIS A 66 3.62 10.73 -3.07
C HIS A 66 2.38 11.24 -3.81
N SER A 67 1.47 10.35 -4.18
CA SER A 67 0.21 10.71 -4.85
C SER A 67 -0.65 11.65 -4.01
N GLU A 68 -0.78 11.39 -2.71
CA GLU A 68 -1.48 12.27 -1.76
C GLU A 68 -0.84 13.68 -1.72
N LEU A 69 0.49 13.75 -1.62
CA LEU A 69 1.22 15.02 -1.54
C LEU A 69 1.12 15.83 -2.85
N TYR A 70 1.29 15.19 -4.00
CA TYR A 70 1.23 15.85 -5.29
C TYR A 70 -0.20 16.22 -5.68
N GLY A 71 -1.19 15.41 -5.30
CA GLY A 71 -2.60 15.74 -5.45
C GLY A 71 -2.95 17.05 -4.73
N VAL A 72 -2.45 17.23 -3.50
CA VAL A 72 -2.59 18.48 -2.76
C VAL A 72 -1.82 19.61 -3.44
N ALA A 73 -0.56 19.41 -3.84
CA ALA A 73 0.22 20.45 -4.51
C ALA A 73 -0.44 20.97 -5.81
N LEU A 74 -1.11 20.09 -6.55
CA LEU A 74 -1.83 20.46 -7.78
C LEU A 74 -3.05 21.37 -7.52
N LEU A 75 -3.63 21.34 -6.32
CA LEU A 75 -4.70 22.25 -5.91
C LEU A 75 -4.20 23.70 -5.68
N TRP A 76 -2.92 23.87 -5.37
CA TRP A 76 -2.32 25.18 -5.07
C TRP A 76 -1.58 25.81 -6.26
N LEU A 77 -1.34 25.03 -7.33
CA LEU A 77 -0.86 25.59 -8.57
C LEU A 77 -1.95 26.49 -9.16
N PRO A 78 -1.68 27.78 -9.41
CA PRO A 78 -2.66 28.63 -10.06
C PRO A 78 -3.01 27.97 -11.39
N ARG A 79 -4.30 27.60 -11.55
CA ARG A 79 -4.88 27.33 -12.86
C ARG A 79 -4.52 28.55 -13.70
N ARG A 80 -3.53 28.44 -14.59
CA ARG A 80 -3.38 29.43 -15.66
C ARG A 80 -4.68 29.36 -16.43
N CYS A 81 -5.57 30.32 -16.15
CA CYS A 81 -6.70 30.61 -17.02
C CYS A 81 -6.09 30.82 -18.40
N GLY A 82 -6.58 30.09 -19.40
CA GLY A 82 -6.02 30.09 -20.74
C GLY A 82 -5.98 31.49 -21.34
N ASP A 83 -4.92 31.74 -22.10
CA ASP A 83 -4.98 32.61 -23.28
C ASP A 83 -5.83 31.96 -24.38
#